data_AF-A0A8J7RCU0-F1
#
_entry.id   AF-A0A8J7RCU0-F1
#
_cell.length_a   1.000
_cell.length_b   1.000
_cell.length_c   1.000
_cell.angle_alpha   90.00
_cell.angle_beta   90.00
_cell.angle_gamma   90.00
#
_symmetry.space_group_name_H-M   'P 1'
#
loop_
_entity.id
_entity.type
_entity.pdbx_description
1 polymer ?
#
loop_
_entity_poly.entity_id
_entity_poly.type
_entity_poly.pdbx_seq_one_letter_code
_entity_poly.pdbx_strand_id
1 'polypeptide(L)'
;METEKINFWIKDGYFHLSYGGISLTQAKDGYDQIMDFCDYLIVMIHEECIPKLLRGETCKIDLLDDPHTLIFVSKGDMVTIIFETEVTEWFEPRKEFTAPLEEWFRAVQEVTLDFIQQMQADKEETYVMIPVSTLIEDYQTTKKLLQNAGYLIES
;
A
#
# COMPACT_ATOMS: atom_id res chain seq x y z
N MET A 1 -25.20 1.22 7.09
CA MET A 1 -23.89 0.63 7.43
C MET A 1 -22.87 1.48 6.72
N GLU A 2 -22.01 2.18 7.46
CA GLU A 2 -20.77 2.68 6.88
C GLU A 2 -20.01 1.46 6.40
N THR A 3 -19.66 1.41 5.11
CA THR A 3 -18.79 0.36 4.60
C THR A 3 -17.49 0.41 5.39
N GLU A 4 -17.02 -0.73 5.89
CA GLU A 4 -15.70 -0.84 6.48
C GLU A 4 -14.70 -0.46 5.39
N LYS A 5 -14.03 0.69 5.50
CA LYS A 5 -13.11 1.16 4.46
C LYS A 5 -11.68 0.78 4.81
N ILE A 6 -10.93 0.37 3.79
CA ILE A 6 -9.47 0.31 3.88
C ILE A 6 -8.97 1.75 4.03
N ASN A 7 -8.25 1.97 5.12
CA ASN A 7 -7.53 3.18 5.42
C ASN A 7 -6.08 2.93 5.00
N PHE A 8 -5.79 3.23 3.75
CA PHE A 8 -4.44 3.25 3.22
C PHE A 8 -4.14 4.70 2.88
N TRP A 9 -3.08 5.29 3.42
CA TRP A 9 -2.62 6.62 3.02
C TRP A 9 -1.14 6.83 3.31
N ILE A 10 -0.59 7.83 2.63
CA ILE A 10 0.75 8.36 2.86
C ILE A 10 0.60 9.84 3.15
N LYS A 11 1.07 10.28 4.32
CA LYS A 11 1.04 11.69 4.72
C LYS A 11 2.37 12.03 5.34
N ASP A 12 3.00 13.13 4.93
CA ASP A 12 4.28 13.63 5.47
C ASP A 12 5.40 12.55 5.48
N GLY A 13 5.38 11.60 4.53
CA GLY A 13 6.32 10.47 4.47
C GLY A 13 5.94 9.25 5.33
N TYR A 14 4.81 9.30 6.04
CA TYR A 14 4.33 8.21 6.91
C TYR A 14 3.32 7.33 6.18
N PHE A 15 3.62 6.03 6.08
CA PHE A 15 2.70 5.01 5.57
C PHE A 15 1.76 4.51 6.67
N HIS A 16 0.45 4.54 6.39
CA HIS A 16 -0.56 3.97 7.26
C HIS A 16 -1.42 2.95 6.52
N LEU A 17 -1.66 1.81 7.16
CA LEU A 17 -2.53 0.76 6.63
C LEU A 17 -3.40 0.13 7.72
N SER A 18 -4.71 0.34 7.62
CA SER A 18 -5.71 -0.25 8.51
C SER A 18 -7.01 -0.69 7.80
N TYR A 19 -7.72 -1.65 8.40
CA TYR A 19 -9.02 -2.14 7.94
C TYR A 19 -9.84 -2.67 9.12
N GLY A 20 -11.15 -2.36 9.17
CA GLY A 20 -12.05 -2.89 10.21
C GLY A 20 -11.60 -2.60 11.65
N GLY A 21 -10.91 -1.47 11.88
CA GLY A 21 -10.35 -1.10 13.19
C GLY A 21 -9.01 -1.79 13.53
N ILE A 22 -8.46 -2.63 12.65
CA ILE A 22 -7.13 -3.24 12.79
C ILE A 22 -6.12 -2.38 12.04
N SER A 23 -5.13 -1.83 12.75
CA SER A 23 -3.98 -1.15 12.12
C SER A 23 -2.75 -2.05 12.11
N LEU A 24 -2.18 -2.27 10.92
CA LEU A 24 -0.96 -3.05 10.71
C LEU A 24 0.28 -2.29 11.14
N THR A 25 0.29 -0.98 10.89
CA THR A 25 1.46 -0.12 11.09
C THR A 25 1.45 0.61 12.43
N GLN A 26 0.46 0.31 13.28
CA GLN A 26 0.37 0.87 14.62
C GLN A 26 1.33 0.22 15.60
N ALA A 27 2.20 1.06 16.18
CA ALA A 27 3.10 0.73 17.28
C ALA A 27 2.33 0.37 18.56
N LYS A 28 2.98 -0.39 19.44
CA LYS A 28 2.45 -0.77 20.77
C LYS A 28 2.15 0.46 21.63
N ASP A 29 3.03 1.45 21.57
CA ASP A 29 2.87 2.76 22.20
C ASP A 29 2.76 3.80 21.09
N GLY A 30 1.62 4.51 21.05
CA GLY A 30 1.14 5.33 19.94
C GLY A 30 2.16 6.04 19.05
N TYR A 31 1.77 6.15 17.77
CA TYR A 31 2.43 6.67 16.56
C TYR A 31 2.88 5.56 15.59
N ASP A 32 2.45 5.71 14.33
CA ASP A 32 2.68 4.75 13.25
C ASP A 32 3.91 5.24 12.46
N GLN A 33 5.03 4.52 12.52
CA GLN A 33 6.26 4.93 11.85
C GLN A 33 6.84 3.78 11.05
N ILE A 34 6.61 3.80 9.74
CA ILE A 34 7.38 3.07 8.72
C ILE A 34 7.81 4.16 7.75
N MET A 35 8.97 4.74 8.00
CA MET A 35 9.25 6.13 7.58
C MET A 35 10.05 6.28 6.29
N ASP A 36 10.85 5.29 5.87
CA ASP A 36 11.95 5.69 4.98
C ASP A 36 11.71 5.51 3.49
N PHE A 37 10.69 4.75 3.03
CA PHE A 37 10.55 4.47 1.58
C PHE A 37 9.10 4.32 1.09
N CYS A 38 8.24 5.29 1.40
CA CYS A 38 6.85 5.31 0.93
C CYS A 38 6.73 5.23 -0.60
N ASP A 39 7.62 5.92 -1.32
CA ASP A 39 7.68 5.92 -2.78
C ASP A 39 8.07 4.54 -3.35
N TYR A 40 9.09 3.89 -2.77
CA TYR A 40 9.46 2.50 -3.11
C TYR A 40 8.30 1.54 -2.86
N LEU A 41 7.62 1.68 -1.71
CA LEU A 41 6.51 0.79 -1.37
C LEU A 41 5.38 0.91 -2.38
N ILE A 42 5.00 2.13 -2.79
CA ILE A 42 3.99 2.30 -3.83
C ILE A 42 4.44 1.67 -5.15
N VAL A 43 5.67 1.93 -5.59
CA VAL A 43 6.20 1.36 -6.83
C VAL A 43 6.16 -0.17 -6.78
N MET A 44 6.65 -0.78 -5.71
CA MET A 44 6.61 -2.24 -5.53
C MET A 44 5.17 -2.78 -5.52
N ILE A 45 4.22 -2.05 -4.94
CA ILE A 45 2.81 -2.45 -5.00
C ILE A 45 2.31 -2.43 -6.46
N HIS A 46 2.65 -1.40 -7.22
CA HIS A 46 2.20 -1.21 -8.59
C HIS A 46 2.86 -2.19 -9.58
N GLU A 47 4.18 -2.31 -9.54
CA GLU A 47 4.97 -3.10 -10.47
C GLU A 47 4.93 -4.61 -10.14
N GLU A 48 4.92 -4.96 -8.85
CA GLU A 48 5.03 -6.36 -8.42
C GLU A 48 3.72 -6.91 -7.87
N CYS A 49 3.10 -6.24 -6.90
CA CYS A 49 1.99 -6.85 -6.17
C CYS A 49 0.67 -6.86 -6.92
N ILE A 50 0.27 -5.76 -7.58
CA ILE A 50 -0.98 -5.74 -8.34
C ILE A 50 -1.00 -6.82 -9.43
N PRO A 51 0.03 -6.97 -10.29
CA PRO A 51 0.06 -8.03 -11.30
C PRO A 51 0.00 -9.44 -10.71
N LYS A 52 0.70 -9.69 -9.59
CA LYS A 52 0.68 -10.99 -8.89
C LYS A 52 -0.71 -11.28 -8.31
N LEU A 53 -1.31 -10.32 -7.61
CA LEU A 53 -2.64 -10.47 -7.00
C LEU A 53 -3.72 -10.73 -8.05
N LEU A 54 -3.66 -10.09 -9.21
CA LEU A 54 -4.56 -10.33 -10.34
C LEU A 54 -4.45 -11.76 -10.91
N ARG A 55 -3.29 -12.41 -10.74
CA ARG A 55 -3.08 -13.82 -11.12
C ARG A 55 -3.36 -14.81 -9.98
N GLY A 56 -3.79 -14.33 -8.81
CA GLY A 56 -3.97 -15.16 -7.62
C GLY A 56 -2.66 -15.55 -6.93
N GLU A 57 -1.56 -14.88 -7.25
CA GLU A 57 -0.24 -15.14 -6.68
C GLU A 57 -0.03 -14.35 -5.38
N THR A 58 0.88 -14.85 -4.53
CA THR A 58 1.33 -14.13 -3.33
C THR A 58 2.39 -13.10 -3.72
N CYS A 59 2.27 -11.89 -3.21
CA CYS A 59 3.31 -10.86 -3.29
C CYS A 59 3.97 -10.69 -1.92
N LYS A 60 5.28 -10.41 -1.93
CA LYS A 60 6.04 -10.09 -0.74
C LYS A 60 6.91 -8.86 -1.02
N ILE A 61 6.89 -7.88 -0.12
CA ILE A 61 7.74 -6.70 -0.14
C ILE A 61 8.52 -6.69 1.17
N ASP A 62 9.85 -6.76 1.06
CA ASP A 62 10.77 -6.54 2.18
C ASP A 62 11.07 -5.04 2.25
N LEU A 63 10.87 -4.43 3.42
CA LEU A 63 11.22 -3.03 3.64
C LEU A 63 12.71 -2.96 4.02
N LEU A 64 13.44 -2.00 3.46
CA LEU A 64 14.91 -2.09 3.31
C LEU A 64 15.71 -1.97 4.61
N ASP A 65 15.22 -1.20 5.59
CA ASP A 65 16.02 -0.80 6.76
C ASP A 65 15.65 -1.52 8.07
N ASP A 66 14.48 -2.17 8.09
CA ASP A 66 14.01 -2.95 9.22
C ASP A 66 13.50 -4.29 8.69
N PRO A 67 13.52 -5.38 9.49
CA PRO A 67 13.01 -6.70 9.10
C PRO A 67 11.47 -6.73 9.02
N HIS A 68 10.87 -5.66 8.48
CA HIS A 68 9.47 -5.52 8.18
C HIS A 68 9.18 -6.10 6.81
N THR A 69 8.25 -7.03 6.76
CA THR A 69 7.78 -7.63 5.52
C THR A 69 6.27 -7.40 5.39
N LEU A 70 5.85 -6.90 4.24
CA LEU A 70 4.45 -6.91 3.82
C LEU A 70 4.20 -8.08 2.87
N ILE A 71 3.23 -8.92 3.21
CA ILE A 71 2.83 -10.08 2.41
C ILE A 71 1.37 -9.91 2.01
N PHE A 72 1.10 -10.03 0.71
CA PHE A 72 -0.23 -9.95 0.13
C PHE A 72 -0.62 -11.31 -0.42
N VAL A 73 -1.60 -11.95 0.21
CA VAL A 73 -2.07 -13.30 -0.17
C VAL A 73 -3.45 -13.17 -0.80
N SER A 74 -3.55 -13.46 -2.09
CA SER A 74 -4.84 -13.51 -2.80
C SER A 74 -5.65 -14.73 -2.36
N LYS A 75 -6.94 -14.51 -2.07
CA LYS A 75 -7.92 -15.52 -1.67
C LYS A 75 -9.26 -15.25 -2.35
N GLY A 76 -9.38 -15.64 -3.62
CA GLY A 76 -10.58 -15.38 -4.41
C GLY A 76 -10.73 -13.89 -4.71
N ASP A 77 -11.81 -13.28 -4.23
CA ASP A 77 -12.11 -11.84 -4.32
C ASP A 77 -11.55 -11.02 -3.13
N MET A 78 -10.78 -11.66 -2.25
CA MET A 78 -10.20 -11.04 -1.06
C MET A 78 -8.67 -11.05 -1.12
N VAL A 79 -8.04 -10.13 -0.39
CA VAL A 79 -6.61 -10.11 -0.10
C VAL A 79 -6.39 -10.12 1.40
N THR A 80 -5.57 -11.06 1.88
CA THR A 80 -5.03 -11.01 3.24
C THR A 80 -3.71 -10.25 3.18
N ILE A 81 -3.62 -9.14 3.90
CA ILE A 81 -2.39 -8.33 4.04
C ILE A 81 -1.79 -8.64 5.40
N ILE A 82 -0.53 -9.04 5.40
CA ILE A 82 0.20 -9.46 6.59
C ILE A 82 1.39 -8.53 6.73
N PHE A 83 1.55 -7.95 7.91
CA PHE A 83 2.76 -7.29 8.34
C PHE A 83 3.50 -8.21 9.30
N GLU A 84 4.72 -8.61 8.95
CA GLU A 84 5.62 -9.36 9.80
C GLU A 84 6.82 -8.49 10.17
N THR A 85 7.30 -8.64 11.40
CA THR A 85 8.48 -7.91 11.88
C THR A 85 9.24 -8.65 12.96
N GLU A 86 10.56 -8.55 12.91
CA GLU A 86 11.43 -8.99 14.01
C GLU A 86 11.62 -7.89 15.08
N VAL A 87 11.16 -6.66 14.82
CA VAL A 87 11.25 -5.49 15.73
C VAL A 87 10.10 -5.54 16.75
N THR A 88 10.17 -6.54 17.63
CA THR A 88 9.11 -6.82 18.60
C THR A 88 9.03 -5.82 19.76
N GLU A 89 10.00 -4.91 19.88
CA GLU A 89 10.02 -3.84 20.88
C GLU A 89 8.92 -2.80 20.61
N TRP A 90 8.65 -2.50 19.34
CA TRP A 90 7.70 -1.45 18.94
C TRP A 90 6.44 -2.01 18.28
N PHE A 91 6.51 -3.22 17.72
CA PHE A 91 5.41 -3.82 16.99
C PHE A 91 5.02 -5.19 17.53
N GLU A 92 3.79 -5.60 17.25
CA GLU A 92 3.43 -7.01 17.33
C GLU A 92 4.16 -7.77 16.21
N PRO A 93 4.72 -8.97 16.47
CA PRO A 93 5.59 -9.68 15.53
C PRO A 93 4.88 -10.04 14.22
N ARG A 94 3.55 -10.20 14.27
CA ARG A 94 2.71 -10.46 13.12
C ARG A 94 1.33 -9.86 13.33
N LYS A 95 0.89 -9.04 12.38
CA LYS A 95 -0.50 -8.58 12.27
C LYS A 95 -1.01 -8.86 10.86
N GLU A 96 -2.30 -9.16 10.75
CA GLU A 96 -2.93 -9.32 9.45
C GLU A 96 -4.38 -8.85 9.49
N PHE A 97 -4.86 -8.39 8.34
CA PHE A 97 -6.29 -8.26 8.07
C PHE A 97 -6.60 -8.80 6.69
N THR A 98 -7.88 -9.03 6.43
CA THR A 98 -8.37 -9.44 5.11
C THR A 98 -9.42 -8.44 4.64
N ALA A 99 -9.29 -7.97 3.41
CA ALA A 99 -10.18 -7.01 2.80
C ALA A 99 -10.53 -7.40 1.36
N PRO A 100 -11.63 -6.90 0.79
CA PRO A 100 -11.96 -7.12 -0.62
C PRO A 100 -10.87 -6.59 -1.55
N LEU A 101 -10.53 -7.34 -2.61
CA LEU A 101 -9.54 -6.93 -3.60
C LEU A 101 -9.94 -5.63 -4.29
N GLU A 102 -11.22 -5.45 -4.59
CA GLU A 102 -11.72 -4.22 -5.22
C GLU A 102 -11.44 -2.98 -4.34
N GLU A 103 -11.75 -3.07 -3.05
CA GLU A 103 -11.49 -2.00 -2.09
C GLU A 103 -10.00 -1.73 -1.96
N TRP A 104 -9.17 -2.77 -1.94
CA TRP A 104 -7.72 -2.65 -1.86
C TRP A 104 -7.14 -1.95 -3.09
N PHE A 105 -7.51 -2.39 -4.28
CA PHE A 105 -7.05 -1.79 -5.52
C PHE A 105 -7.50 -0.34 -5.65
N ARG A 106 -8.73 -0.01 -5.23
CA ARG A 106 -9.21 1.37 -5.20
C ARG A 106 -8.38 2.24 -4.24
N ALA A 107 -8.14 1.76 -3.01
CA ALA A 107 -7.34 2.48 -2.03
C ALA A 107 -5.91 2.73 -2.54
N VAL A 108 -5.26 1.73 -3.14
CA VAL A 108 -3.92 1.88 -3.75
C VAL A 108 -3.91 2.99 -4.80
N GLN A 109 -4.90 3.03 -5.69
CA GLN A 109 -5.00 4.05 -6.74
C GLN A 109 -5.24 5.45 -6.17
N GLU A 110 -6.12 5.58 -5.18
CA GLU A 110 -6.41 6.85 -4.50
C GLU A 110 -5.15 7.41 -3.82
N VAL A 111 -4.46 6.59 -3.03
CA VAL A 111 -3.22 6.98 -2.33
C VAL A 111 -2.12 7.37 -3.31
N THR A 112 -1.96 6.61 -4.38
CA THR A 112 -0.93 6.89 -5.40
C THR A 112 -1.22 8.21 -6.10
N LEU A 113 -2.48 8.49 -6.44
CA LEU A 113 -2.86 9.76 -7.04
C LEU A 113 -2.62 10.93 -6.08
N ASP A 114 -2.98 10.79 -4.80
CA ASP A 114 -2.73 11.80 -3.77
C ASP A 114 -1.23 12.06 -3.60
N PHE A 115 -0.42 10.99 -3.59
CA PHE A 115 1.04 11.10 -3.47
C PHE A 115 1.68 11.78 -4.69
N ILE A 116 1.24 11.45 -5.92
CA ILE A 116 1.64 12.17 -7.14
C ILE A 116 1.32 13.66 -7.01
N GLN A 117 0.12 14.01 -6.56
CA GLN A 117 -0.29 15.42 -6.41
C GLN A 117 0.56 16.16 -5.38
N GLN A 118 0.86 15.52 -4.25
CA GLN A 118 1.76 16.07 -3.23
C GLN A 118 3.15 16.32 -3.81
N MET A 119 3.75 15.34 -4.49
CA MET A 119 5.06 15.47 -5.11
C MET A 119 5.12 16.55 -6.21
N GLN A 120 4.03 16.80 -6.93
CA GLN A 120 3.97 17.85 -7.95
C GLN A 120 3.75 19.24 -7.35
N ALA A 121 3.08 19.32 -6.20
CA ALA A 121 2.81 20.57 -5.49
C ALA A 121 4.03 21.04 -4.67
N ASP A 122 4.81 20.11 -4.14
CA ASP A 122 6.01 20.40 -3.39
C ASP A 122 7.15 20.83 -4.32
N LYS A 123 7.71 22.02 -4.07
CA LYS A 123 8.81 22.60 -4.85
C LYS A 123 10.15 22.51 -4.12
N GLU A 124 10.13 22.09 -2.86
CA GLU A 124 11.33 21.82 -2.09
C GLU A 124 11.80 20.40 -2.42
N GLU A 125 13.11 20.16 -2.41
CA GLU A 125 13.71 18.86 -2.71
C GLU A 125 13.44 17.89 -1.54
N THR A 126 12.20 17.42 -1.42
CA THR A 126 11.87 16.26 -0.60
C THR A 126 12.64 15.08 -1.20
N TYR A 127 13.44 14.39 -0.39
CA TYR A 127 14.21 13.24 -0.84
C TYR A 127 13.24 12.17 -1.33
N VAL A 128 13.11 12.04 -2.65
CA VAL A 128 12.33 11.00 -3.29
C VAL A 128 13.31 10.12 -4.06
N MET A 129 13.29 8.82 -3.80
CA MET A 129 14.13 7.86 -4.52
C MET A 129 13.65 7.65 -5.95
N ILE A 130 12.34 7.79 -6.20
CA ILE A 130 11.71 7.55 -7.49
C ILE A 130 11.23 8.86 -8.15
N PRO A 131 11.51 9.09 -9.45
CA PRO A 131 10.96 10.23 -10.17
C PRO A 131 9.42 10.21 -10.23
N VAL A 132 8.78 11.37 -10.03
CA VAL A 132 7.31 11.49 -10.14
C VAL A 132 6.75 10.99 -11.48
N SER A 133 7.52 11.10 -12.56
CA SER A 133 7.13 10.60 -13.88
C SER A 133 6.96 9.08 -13.90
N THR A 134 7.83 8.34 -13.22
CA THR A 134 7.74 6.87 -13.10
C THR A 134 6.47 6.49 -12.37
N LEU A 135 6.18 7.17 -11.26
CA LEU A 135 4.97 6.93 -10.48
C LEU A 135 3.68 7.20 -11.28
N ILE A 136 3.68 8.23 -12.13
CA ILE A 136 2.56 8.52 -13.05
C ILE A 136 2.38 7.38 -14.06
N GLU A 137 3.45 6.86 -14.63
CA GLU A 137 3.41 5.75 -15.59
C GLU A 137 2.87 4.46 -14.93
N ASP A 138 3.33 4.15 -13.72
CA ASP A 138 2.86 3.01 -12.92
C ASP A 138 1.40 3.13 -12.56
N TYR A 139 0.96 4.32 -12.15
CA TYR A 139 -0.44 4.62 -11.87
C TYR A 139 -1.32 4.37 -13.10
N GLN A 140 -0.98 4.93 -14.26
CA GLN A 140 -1.79 4.74 -15.47
C GLN A 140 -1.79 3.29 -15.96
N THR A 141 -0.64 2.62 -15.89
CA THR A 141 -0.50 1.22 -16.30
C THR A 141 -1.36 0.31 -15.44
N THR A 142 -1.25 0.42 -14.13
CA THR A 142 -2.04 -0.36 -13.18
C THR A 142 -3.53 -0.02 -13.23
N LYS A 143 -3.90 1.26 -13.36
CA LYS A 143 -5.30 1.67 -13.57
C LYS A 143 -5.91 0.92 -14.74
N LYS A 144 -5.23 0.91 -15.90
CA LYS A 144 -5.70 0.20 -17.09
C LYS A 144 -5.79 -1.32 -16.88
N LEU A 145 -4.82 -1.92 -16.18
CA LEU A 145 -4.86 -3.35 -15.84
C LEU A 145 -6.08 -3.68 -14.97
N LEU A 146 -6.34 -2.88 -13.95
CA LEU A 146 -7.44 -3.06 -13.01
C LEU A 146 -8.81 -2.83 -13.67
N GLN A 147 -8.91 -1.85 -14.56
CA GLN A 147 -10.09 -1.63 -15.41
C GLN A 147 -10.38 -2.86 -16.27
N ASN A 148 -9.37 -3.40 -16.96
CA ASN A 148 -9.52 -4.60 -17.80
C ASN A 148 -9.90 -5.85 -17.00
N ALA A 149 -9.45 -5.94 -15.74
CA ALA A 149 -9.79 -7.02 -14.83
C ALA A 149 -11.16 -6.84 -14.13
N GLY A 150 -11.84 -5.72 -14.34
CA GLY A 150 -13.17 -5.43 -13.78
C GLY A 150 -13.18 -4.89 -12.35
N TYR A 151 -12.03 -4.51 -11.79
CA TYR A 151 -11.91 -3.97 -10.42
C TYR A 151 -12.07 -2.46 -10.33
N LEU A 152 -11.95 -1.72 -11.44
CA LEU A 152 -12.17 -0.28 -11.50
C LEU A 152 -13.17 0.02 -12.61
N ILE A 153 -14.46 -0.01 -12.30
CA ILE A 153 -15.50 0.39 -13.24
C ILE A 153 -15.63 1.92 -13.15
N GLU A 154 -15.39 2.62 -14.25
CA GLU A 154 -15.65 4.07 -14.31
C GLU A 154 -17.13 4.31 -13.96
N SER A 155 -17.35 5.16 -12.95
CA SER A 155 -18.67 5.57 -12.49
C SER A 155 -19.28 6.61 -13.43
#